data_AF-A0A449BYI8-F1
#
_entry.id   AF-A0A449BYI8-F1
#
_cell.length_a   1.000
_cell.length_b   1.000
_cell.length_c   1.000
_cell.angle_alpha   90.00
_cell.angle_beta   90.00
_cell.angle_gamma   90.00
#
_symmetry.space_group_name_H-M   'P 1'
#
loop_
_entity.id
_entity.type
_entity.pdbx_description
1 polymer ?
#
loop_
_entity_poly.entity_id
_entity_poly.type
_entity_poly.pdbx_seq_one_letter_code
_entity_poly.pdbx_strand_id
1 'polypeptide(L)'
;MSEEISDDFIRSWIENKICLSKYSFDSIWNDDYNKIVHNWIFNASSKILYIYIPDCDPIKLSFSFDVPKEIIDESINEYIIFLKLNTKKITYDNIDNVILYNKVKCNIKENILNLMDRVFIPLLDMKNKSSIIIQNDFNMTTIEFMAYITQLFAKNKLIYYPKIEADDIQNSGADKSYVQIFERLLNHWINDIQKIFKNVKYLT
;
A
#
# COMPACT_ATOMS: atom_id res chain seq x y z
N MET A 1 -19.48 -32.68 -3.47
CA MET A 1 -18.22 -32.87 -4.20
C MET A 1 -17.62 -31.50 -4.36
N SER A 2 -16.48 -31.20 -3.73
CA SER A 2 -15.82 -29.89 -3.91
C SER A 2 -15.06 -29.94 -5.22
N GLU A 3 -15.60 -29.36 -6.28
CA GLU A 3 -14.93 -29.28 -7.58
C GLU A 3 -13.62 -28.52 -7.40
N GLU A 4 -12.50 -29.20 -7.63
CA GLU A 4 -11.21 -28.56 -7.72
C GLU A 4 -11.17 -27.67 -8.96
N ILE A 5 -10.59 -26.49 -8.80
CA ILE A 5 -10.47 -25.52 -9.88
C ILE A 5 -9.52 -26.09 -10.95
N SER A 6 -9.97 -26.10 -12.20
CA SER A 6 -9.19 -26.63 -13.31
C SER A 6 -8.07 -25.68 -13.71
N ASP A 7 -6.98 -26.24 -14.22
CA ASP A 7 -5.85 -25.47 -14.73
C ASP A 7 -6.25 -24.50 -15.85
N ASP A 8 -7.18 -24.90 -16.71
CA ASP A 8 -7.72 -24.07 -17.79
C ASP A 8 -8.48 -22.85 -17.26
N PHE A 9 -9.26 -23.07 -16.20
CA PHE A 9 -9.95 -21.96 -15.54
C PHE A 9 -8.97 -20.99 -14.91
N ILE A 10 -7.93 -21.48 -14.20
CA ILE A 10 -6.92 -20.61 -13.57
C ILE A 10 -6.19 -19.78 -14.62
N ARG A 11 -5.84 -20.41 -15.74
CA ARG A 11 -5.20 -19.73 -16.87
C ARG A 11 -6.07 -18.60 -17.42
N SER A 12 -7.33 -18.89 -17.74
CA SER A 12 -8.27 -17.87 -18.23
C SER A 12 -8.56 -16.81 -17.17
N TRP A 13 -8.68 -17.21 -15.91
CA TRP A 13 -8.90 -16.29 -14.81
C TRP A 13 -7.74 -15.32 -14.68
N ILE A 14 -6.49 -15.77 -14.69
CA ILE A 14 -5.34 -14.88 -14.50
C ILE A 14 -5.01 -14.03 -15.72
N GLU A 15 -5.26 -14.54 -16.93
CA GLU A 15 -5.18 -13.79 -18.19
C GLU A 15 -6.01 -12.51 -18.12
N ASN A 16 -7.24 -12.62 -17.62
CA ASN A 16 -8.16 -11.51 -17.47
C ASN A 16 -7.75 -10.50 -16.36
N LYS A 17 -6.72 -10.79 -15.57
CA LYS A 17 -6.35 -10.01 -14.37
C LYS A 17 -4.98 -9.36 -14.49
N ILE A 18 -4.03 -10.01 -15.17
CA ILE A 18 -2.70 -9.44 -15.37
C ILE A 18 -2.77 -8.34 -16.43
N CYS A 19 -2.53 -7.10 -16.00
CA CYS A 19 -2.47 -5.94 -16.87
C CYS A 19 -1.22 -5.10 -16.58
N LEU A 20 -0.05 -5.60 -16.94
CA LEU A 20 1.22 -4.84 -16.83
C LEU A 20 1.51 -4.14 -18.16
N SER A 21 2.06 -2.92 -18.11
CA SER A 21 2.20 -2.08 -19.31
C SER A 21 3.14 -2.66 -20.38
N LYS A 22 4.11 -3.50 -19.98
CA LYS A 22 5.05 -4.20 -20.87
C LYS A 22 4.64 -5.65 -21.17
N TYR A 23 3.44 -6.07 -20.75
CA TYR A 23 3.02 -7.47 -20.80
C TYR A 23 2.07 -7.76 -21.96
N SER A 24 2.33 -8.89 -22.63
CA SER A 24 1.43 -9.51 -23.59
C SER A 24 1.30 -10.98 -23.23
N PHE A 25 0.07 -11.41 -22.92
CA PHE A 25 -0.22 -12.74 -22.38
C PHE A 25 0.23 -13.85 -23.34
N ASP A 26 -0.17 -13.75 -24.61
CA ASP A 26 0.14 -14.74 -25.66
C ASP A 26 1.65 -14.95 -25.88
N SER A 27 2.45 -13.91 -25.64
CA SER A 27 3.90 -13.97 -25.90
C SER A 27 4.73 -14.38 -24.69
N ILE A 28 4.22 -14.15 -23.47
CA ILE A 28 5.02 -14.28 -22.24
C ILE A 28 4.52 -15.42 -21.36
N TRP A 29 3.22 -15.70 -21.35
CA TRP A 29 2.65 -16.73 -20.48
C TRP A 29 3.04 -18.14 -20.91
N ASN A 30 3.32 -19.02 -19.95
CA ASN A 30 3.62 -20.44 -20.21
C ASN A 30 3.01 -21.35 -19.13
N ASP A 31 3.06 -22.66 -19.37
CA ASP A 31 2.41 -23.64 -18.51
C ASP A 31 3.10 -23.77 -17.14
N ASP A 32 4.38 -23.45 -17.02
CA ASP A 32 5.08 -23.44 -15.73
C ASP A 32 4.58 -22.30 -14.83
N TYR A 33 4.26 -21.13 -15.41
CA TYR A 33 3.62 -20.04 -14.68
C TYR A 33 2.22 -20.42 -14.20
N ASN A 34 1.46 -21.17 -15.01
CA ASN A 34 0.15 -21.66 -14.59
C ASN A 34 0.26 -22.56 -13.34
N LYS A 35 1.26 -23.46 -13.32
CA LYS A 35 1.52 -24.32 -12.14
C LYS A 35 1.88 -23.52 -10.90
N ILE A 36 2.65 -22.43 -11.03
CA ILE A 36 2.99 -21.56 -9.90
C ILE A 36 1.72 -20.96 -9.29
N VAL A 37 0.81 -20.47 -10.13
CA VAL A 37 -0.45 -19.85 -9.70
C VAL A 37 -1.39 -20.88 -9.10
N HIS A 38 -1.52 -22.05 -9.74
CA HIS A 38 -2.29 -23.18 -9.20
C HIS A 38 -1.77 -23.57 -7.81
N ASN A 39 -0.46 -23.83 -7.68
CA ASN A 39 0.16 -24.15 -6.41
C ASN A 39 -0.05 -23.06 -5.37
N TRP A 40 0.05 -21.79 -5.78
CA TRP A 40 -0.24 -20.67 -4.91
C TRP A 40 -1.69 -20.74 -4.42
N ILE A 41 -2.69 -20.84 -5.29
CA ILE A 41 -4.13 -20.87 -4.96
C ILE A 41 -4.45 -21.93 -3.88
N PHE A 42 -3.91 -23.14 -4.04
CA PHE A 42 -4.18 -24.25 -3.11
C PHE A 42 -3.27 -24.27 -1.87
N ASN A 43 -2.16 -23.55 -1.87
CA ASN A 43 -1.30 -23.42 -0.70
C ASN A 43 -1.93 -22.49 0.36
N ALA A 44 -2.36 -23.06 1.47
CA ALA A 44 -2.98 -22.32 2.58
C ALA A 44 -1.98 -21.40 3.33
N SER A 45 -0.67 -21.71 3.28
CA SER A 45 0.37 -20.93 3.95
C SER A 45 0.72 -19.66 3.17
N SER A 46 0.68 -19.71 1.84
CA SER A 46 0.98 -18.57 0.98
C SER A 46 -0.26 -17.71 0.76
N LYS A 47 -0.30 -16.54 1.42
CA LYS A 47 -1.43 -15.58 1.31
C LYS A 47 -1.26 -14.57 0.18
N ILE A 48 -0.02 -14.31 -0.23
CA ILE A 48 0.33 -13.23 -1.15
C ILE A 48 1.06 -13.82 -2.35
N LEU A 49 0.84 -13.24 -3.53
CA LEU A 49 1.62 -13.50 -4.74
C LEU A 49 1.89 -12.17 -5.44
N TYR A 50 3.16 -11.87 -5.65
CA TYR A 50 3.62 -10.76 -6.47
C TYR A 50 3.97 -11.29 -7.86
N ILE A 51 3.51 -10.58 -8.89
CA ILE A 51 3.88 -10.85 -10.28
C ILE A 51 4.38 -9.55 -10.89
N TYR A 52 5.55 -9.58 -11.53
CA TYR A 52 6.17 -8.42 -12.14
C TYR A 52 7.05 -8.82 -13.32
N ILE A 53 7.40 -7.83 -14.15
CA ILE A 53 8.41 -7.98 -15.21
C ILE A 53 9.67 -7.26 -14.73
N PRO A 54 10.78 -7.98 -14.50
CA PRO A 54 12.04 -7.35 -14.12
C PRO A 54 12.61 -6.53 -15.30
N ASP A 55 13.21 -5.38 -15.02
CA ASP A 55 13.76 -4.53 -16.08
C ASP A 55 14.98 -5.16 -16.79
N CYS A 56 15.63 -6.16 -16.18
CA CYS A 56 16.73 -6.92 -16.80
C CYS A 56 16.27 -7.92 -17.87
N ASP A 57 15.01 -8.37 -17.83
CA ASP A 57 14.45 -9.32 -18.79
C ASP A 57 12.96 -8.98 -19.04
N PRO A 58 12.68 -8.11 -20.03
CA PRO A 58 11.32 -7.62 -20.27
C PRO A 58 10.37 -8.68 -20.83
N ILE A 59 10.87 -9.89 -21.13
CA ILE A 59 10.12 -10.98 -21.76
C ILE A 59 9.70 -12.03 -20.71
N LYS A 60 10.21 -11.93 -19.47
CA LYS A 60 9.97 -12.92 -18.43
C LYS A 60 9.08 -12.37 -17.32
N LEU A 61 8.13 -13.19 -16.85
CA LEU A 61 7.42 -12.91 -15.59
C LEU A 61 8.19 -13.49 -14.40
N SER A 62 8.30 -12.68 -13.36
CA SER A 62 8.81 -13.07 -12.05
C SER A 62 7.65 -13.21 -11.07
N PHE A 63 7.73 -14.24 -10.22
CA PHE A 63 6.73 -14.58 -9.22
C PHE A 63 7.40 -14.61 -7.84
N SER A 64 6.78 -14.02 -6.83
CA SER A 64 7.29 -14.04 -5.45
C SER A 64 6.15 -14.19 -4.44
N PHE A 65 6.39 -14.94 -3.37
CA PHE A 65 5.43 -15.11 -2.27
C PHE A 65 5.66 -14.12 -1.11
N ASP A 66 6.80 -13.43 -1.14
CA ASP A 66 7.18 -12.35 -0.23
C ASP A 66 7.47 -11.07 -1.02
N VAL A 67 7.64 -9.94 -0.33
CA VAL A 67 7.97 -8.66 -0.98
C VAL A 67 9.31 -8.79 -1.73
N PRO A 68 9.32 -8.70 -3.08
CA PRO A 68 10.56 -8.75 -3.88
C PRO A 68 11.48 -7.57 -3.54
N LYS A 69 12.80 -7.80 -3.60
CA LYS A 69 13.79 -6.74 -3.38
C LYS A 69 13.69 -5.66 -4.45
N GLU A 70 13.34 -6.05 -5.67
CA GLU A 70 13.17 -5.17 -6.81
C GLU A 70 12.03 -4.16 -6.59
N ILE A 71 11.01 -4.54 -5.83
CA ILE A 71 9.96 -3.61 -5.39
C ILE A 71 10.51 -2.64 -4.35
N ILE A 72 11.25 -3.14 -3.35
CA ILE A 72 11.83 -2.35 -2.25
C ILE A 72 12.84 -1.32 -2.78
N ASP A 73 13.68 -1.74 -3.73
CA ASP A 73 14.71 -0.94 -4.38
C ASP A 73 14.13 -0.05 -5.51
N GLU A 74 12.83 -0.14 -5.77
CA GLU A 74 12.11 0.57 -6.84
C GLU A 74 12.78 0.39 -8.23
N SER A 75 13.33 -0.80 -8.49
CA SER A 75 14.05 -1.14 -9.73
C SER A 75 13.17 -1.73 -10.84
N ILE A 76 11.86 -1.76 -10.60
CA ILE A 76 10.84 -2.13 -11.58
C ILE A 76 9.80 -1.03 -11.68
N ASN A 77 9.04 -0.99 -12.78
CA ASN A 77 8.07 0.06 -13.01
C ASN A 77 6.69 -0.23 -12.41
N GLU A 78 6.25 -1.49 -12.50
CA GLU A 78 4.91 -1.92 -12.12
C GLU A 78 4.94 -3.37 -11.64
N TYR A 79 4.03 -3.69 -10.73
CA TYR A 79 3.77 -5.06 -10.29
C TYR A 79 2.27 -5.26 -10.08
N ILE A 80 1.82 -6.50 -10.09
CA ILE A 80 0.49 -6.88 -9.64
C ILE A 80 0.64 -7.72 -8.38
N ILE A 81 -0.16 -7.40 -7.37
CA ILE A 81 -0.23 -8.15 -6.12
C ILE A 81 -1.57 -8.89 -6.08
N PHE A 82 -1.53 -10.17 -5.74
CA PHE A 82 -2.69 -10.98 -5.42
C PHE A 82 -2.66 -11.33 -3.93
N LEU A 83 -3.80 -11.21 -3.26
CA LEU A 83 -3.95 -11.41 -1.81
C LEU A 83 -5.18 -12.26 -1.53
N LYS A 84 -5.00 -13.35 -0.77
CA LYS A 84 -6.09 -14.15 -0.23
C LYS A 84 -6.66 -13.52 1.03
N LEU A 85 -7.95 -13.22 1.03
CA LEU A 85 -8.66 -12.65 2.18
C LEU A 85 -8.90 -13.67 3.29
N ASN A 86 -9.12 -14.93 2.93
CA ASN A 86 -9.49 -16.00 3.85
C ASN A 86 -8.69 -17.28 3.56
N THR A 87 -8.60 -18.15 4.56
CA THR A 87 -8.03 -19.50 4.45
C THR A 87 -9.05 -20.56 3.99
N LYS A 88 -10.26 -20.13 3.59
CA LYS A 88 -11.28 -21.04 3.06
C LYS A 88 -10.82 -21.63 1.72
N LYS A 89 -11.29 -22.85 1.41
CA LYS A 89 -11.03 -23.49 0.12
C LYS A 89 -11.55 -22.58 -1.01
N ILE A 90 -10.66 -22.27 -1.96
CA ILE A 90 -10.97 -21.47 -3.13
C ILE A 90 -11.69 -22.38 -4.14
N THR A 91 -12.82 -21.93 -4.67
CA THR A 91 -13.68 -22.63 -5.64
C THR A 91 -13.99 -21.71 -6.81
N TYR A 92 -14.49 -22.27 -7.91
CA TYR A 92 -14.89 -21.50 -9.10
C TYR A 92 -15.82 -20.32 -8.74
N ASP A 93 -16.81 -20.56 -7.88
CA ASP A 93 -17.81 -19.55 -7.52
C ASP A 93 -17.30 -18.45 -6.58
N ASN A 94 -16.20 -18.68 -5.86
CA ASN A 94 -15.77 -17.78 -4.78
C ASN A 94 -14.46 -17.06 -5.07
N ILE A 95 -13.70 -17.47 -6.10
CA ILE A 95 -12.34 -16.99 -6.35
C ILE A 95 -12.25 -15.45 -6.42
N ASP A 96 -13.18 -14.80 -7.13
CA ASP A 96 -13.22 -13.34 -7.27
C ASP A 96 -13.58 -12.60 -5.96
N ASN A 97 -14.24 -13.29 -5.03
CA ASN A 97 -14.61 -12.73 -3.73
C ASN A 97 -13.56 -12.99 -2.64
N VAL A 98 -12.72 -14.00 -2.81
CA VAL A 98 -11.72 -14.41 -1.80
C VAL A 98 -10.30 -14.00 -2.18
N ILE A 99 -10.04 -13.65 -3.44
CA ILE A 99 -8.76 -13.14 -3.92
C ILE A 99 -8.93 -11.68 -4.35
N LEU A 100 -8.23 -10.78 -3.65
CA LEU A 100 -8.03 -9.43 -4.11
C LEU A 100 -6.81 -9.38 -5.04
N TYR A 101 -6.87 -8.50 -6.03
CA TYR A 101 -5.73 -8.22 -6.87
C TYR A 101 -5.67 -6.72 -7.17
N ASN A 102 -4.45 -6.20 -7.31
CA ASN A 102 -4.28 -4.81 -7.70
C ASN A 102 -2.97 -4.61 -8.47
N LYS A 103 -3.05 -3.82 -9.54
CA LYS A 103 -1.88 -3.32 -10.27
C LYS A 103 -1.35 -2.09 -9.53
N VAL A 104 -0.06 -2.10 -9.21
CA VAL A 104 0.59 -1.02 -8.48
C VAL A 104 1.79 -0.52 -9.29
N LYS A 105 1.86 0.80 -9.48
CA LYS A 105 3.05 1.46 -10.00
C LYS A 105 4.11 1.49 -8.91
N CYS A 106 5.35 1.12 -9.19
CA CYS A 106 6.41 1.04 -8.19
C CYS A 106 6.91 2.44 -7.84
N ASN A 107 6.23 3.07 -6.89
CA ASN A 107 6.63 4.32 -6.24
C ASN A 107 6.01 4.27 -4.83
N ILE A 108 6.70 3.56 -3.93
CA ILE A 108 6.15 3.18 -2.64
C ILE A 108 5.80 4.43 -1.83
N LYS A 109 6.70 5.42 -1.87
CA LYS A 109 6.51 6.71 -1.21
C LYS A 109 5.20 7.37 -1.64
N GLU A 110 5.04 7.61 -2.95
CA GLU A 110 3.89 8.32 -3.48
C GLU A 110 2.60 7.53 -3.30
N ASN A 111 2.68 6.20 -3.40
CA ASN A 111 1.53 5.32 -3.16
C ASN A 111 1.04 5.39 -1.71
N ILE A 112 1.94 5.35 -0.72
CA ILE A 112 1.56 5.45 0.70
C ILE A 112 0.96 6.83 0.97
N LEU A 113 1.59 7.90 0.49
CA LEU A 113 1.08 9.26 0.67
C LEU A 113 -0.30 9.44 0.00
N ASN A 114 -0.48 8.94 -1.22
CA ASN A 114 -1.77 8.99 -1.92
C ASN A 114 -2.85 8.15 -1.23
N LEU A 115 -2.52 6.95 -0.74
CA LEU A 115 -3.47 6.13 0.02
C LEU A 115 -3.98 6.89 1.23
N MET A 116 -3.07 7.51 1.96
CA MET A 116 -3.41 8.23 3.16
C MET A 116 -4.21 9.51 2.85
N ASP A 117 -3.76 10.33 1.90
CA ASP A 117 -4.42 11.58 1.53
C ASP A 117 -5.78 11.40 0.83
N ARG A 118 -5.93 10.35 0.01
CA ARG A 118 -7.11 10.18 -0.86
C ARG A 118 -8.09 9.14 -0.37
N VAL A 119 -7.67 8.20 0.47
CA VAL A 119 -8.53 7.11 0.95
C VAL A 119 -8.74 7.24 2.44
N PHE A 120 -7.67 7.24 3.23
CA PHE A 120 -7.81 7.21 4.69
C PHE A 120 -8.34 8.53 5.25
N ILE A 121 -7.80 9.69 4.87
CA ILE A 121 -8.28 10.98 5.37
C ILE A 121 -9.77 11.21 5.04
N PRO A 122 -10.24 11.06 3.80
CA PRO A 122 -11.66 11.22 3.50
C PRO A 122 -12.58 10.20 4.21
N LEU A 123 -12.10 8.96 4.43
CA LEU A 123 -12.84 7.96 5.20
C LEU A 123 -12.99 8.35 6.68
N LEU A 124 -12.07 9.15 7.21
CA LEU A 124 -12.14 9.71 8.56
C LEU A 124 -13.18 10.83 8.64
N ASP A 125 -13.20 11.70 7.64
CA ASP A 125 -14.19 12.79 7.55
C ASP A 125 -15.62 12.25 7.37
N MET A 126 -15.78 11.08 6.74
CA MET A 126 -17.10 10.52 6.38
C MET A 126 -17.87 9.76 7.49
N LYS A 127 -17.47 9.77 8.77
CA LYS A 127 -18.19 8.98 9.80
C LYS A 127 -18.68 9.78 11.00
N ASN A 128 -19.88 10.33 10.88
CA ASN A 128 -20.81 10.69 11.96
C ASN A 128 -21.28 9.50 12.85
N LYS A 129 -20.43 8.49 13.13
CA LYS A 129 -20.85 7.26 13.86
C LYS A 129 -19.86 6.70 14.88
N SER A 130 -18.63 7.20 14.96
CA SER A 130 -17.69 6.84 16.05
C SER A 130 -17.73 7.89 17.15
N SER A 131 -17.36 7.52 18.39
CA SER A 131 -17.19 8.52 19.44
C SER A 131 -16.03 9.46 19.09
N ILE A 132 -16.20 10.74 19.42
CA ILE A 132 -15.23 11.82 19.14
C ILE A 132 -13.81 11.44 19.62
N ILE A 133 -13.71 10.74 20.76
CA ILE A 133 -12.43 10.29 21.33
C ILE A 133 -11.72 9.27 20.42
N ILE A 134 -12.45 8.29 19.87
CA ILE A 134 -11.85 7.26 18.99
C ILE A 134 -11.43 7.88 17.65
N GLN A 135 -12.19 8.85 17.15
CA GLN A 135 -11.81 9.60 15.95
C GLN A 135 -10.54 10.42 16.18
N ASN A 136 -10.46 11.13 17.31
CA ASN A 136 -9.30 11.94 17.65
C ASN A 136 -8.04 11.09 17.84
N ASP A 137 -8.11 9.97 18.56
CA ASP A 137 -6.96 9.06 18.76
C ASP A 137 -6.48 8.42 17.45
N PHE A 138 -7.41 8.07 16.56
CA PHE A 138 -7.05 7.49 15.26
C PHE A 138 -6.52 8.54 14.28
N ASN A 139 -7.09 9.75 14.26
CA ASN A 139 -6.57 10.89 13.51
C ASN A 139 -5.14 11.21 13.96
N MET A 140 -4.89 11.15 15.27
CA MET A 140 -3.55 11.33 15.82
C MET A 140 -2.55 10.30 15.33
N THR A 141 -2.93 9.02 15.39
CA THR A 141 -2.07 7.93 14.92
C THR A 141 -1.79 8.04 13.42
N THR A 142 -2.79 8.49 12.65
CA THR A 142 -2.69 8.73 11.20
C THR A 142 -1.71 9.86 10.90
N ILE A 143 -1.82 11.00 11.60
CA ILE A 143 -0.91 12.15 11.46
C ILE A 143 0.53 11.77 11.85
N GLU A 144 0.72 11.06 12.96
CA GLU A 144 2.03 10.60 13.41
C GLU A 144 2.67 9.64 12.39
N PHE A 145 1.89 8.70 11.85
CA PHE A 145 2.33 7.81 10.79
C PHE A 145 2.73 8.58 9.52
N MET A 146 1.93 9.56 9.10
CA MET A 146 2.23 10.41 7.93
C MET A 146 3.49 11.23 8.10
N ALA A 147 3.67 11.84 9.27
CA ALA A 147 4.89 12.58 9.60
C ALA A 147 6.12 11.66 9.56
N TYR A 148 6.03 10.47 10.15
CA TYR A 148 7.10 9.47 10.16
C TYR A 148 7.47 8.98 8.75
N ILE A 149 6.48 8.60 7.96
CA ILE A 149 6.66 8.19 6.55
C ILE A 149 7.30 9.31 5.74
N THR A 150 6.83 10.55 5.92
CA THR A 150 7.41 11.73 5.25
C THR A 150 8.88 11.91 5.62
N GLN A 151 9.24 11.79 6.91
CA GLN A 151 10.63 11.89 7.37
C GLN A 151 11.52 10.81 6.74
N LEU A 152 11.07 9.56 6.74
CA LEU A 152 11.79 8.43 6.14
C LEU A 152 12.08 8.68 4.66
N PHE A 153 11.07 9.11 3.90
CA PHE A 153 11.19 9.25 2.45
C PHE A 153 11.71 10.61 1.97
N ALA A 154 11.72 11.64 2.81
CA ALA A 154 12.23 12.97 2.44
C ALA A 154 13.65 13.24 2.95
N LYS A 155 14.29 12.31 3.68
CA LYS A 155 15.58 12.52 4.34
C LYS A 155 15.64 13.88 5.08
N ASN A 156 14.54 14.23 5.76
CA ASN A 156 14.33 15.49 6.48
C ASN A 156 14.25 16.76 5.62
N LYS A 157 13.96 16.72 4.31
CA LYS A 157 13.83 17.93 3.47
C LYS A 157 12.41 18.52 3.40
N LEU A 158 11.40 17.77 3.84
CA LEU A 158 9.99 18.15 3.76
C LEU A 158 9.34 17.93 5.11
N ILE A 159 8.52 18.90 5.51
CA ILE A 159 7.72 18.86 6.74
C ILE A 159 6.29 18.50 6.32
N TYR A 160 5.72 17.48 6.96
CA TYR A 160 4.30 17.14 6.76
C TYR A 160 3.43 18.24 7.37
N TYR A 161 2.56 18.84 6.55
CA TYR A 161 1.57 19.82 6.99
C TYR A 161 0.17 19.22 6.81
N PRO A 162 -0.56 18.94 7.91
CA PRO A 162 -1.91 18.42 7.81
C PRO A 162 -2.84 19.50 7.26
N LYS A 163 -3.77 19.11 6.39
CA LYS A 163 -4.77 20.01 5.82
C LYS A 163 -5.92 20.21 6.81
N ILE A 164 -5.66 20.97 7.88
CA ILE A 164 -6.69 21.39 8.84
C ILE A 164 -7.14 22.79 8.42
N GLU A 165 -8.44 23.01 8.26
CA GLU A 165 -8.96 24.34 7.93
C GLU A 165 -8.74 25.31 9.10
N ALA A 166 -8.36 26.55 8.82
CA ALA A 166 -8.02 27.53 9.86
C ALA A 166 -9.19 27.81 10.83
N ASP A 167 -10.43 27.66 10.36
CA ASP A 167 -11.64 27.84 11.14
C ASP A 167 -11.87 26.69 12.14
N ASP A 168 -11.43 25.46 11.81
CA ASP A 168 -11.47 24.32 12.73
C ASP A 168 -10.49 24.52 13.89
N ILE A 169 -9.34 25.15 13.63
CA ILE A 169 -8.33 25.46 14.66
C ILE A 169 -8.92 26.41 15.71
N GLN A 170 -9.65 27.45 15.28
CA GLN A 170 -10.24 28.43 16.20
C GLN A 170 -11.34 27.84 17.08
N ASN A 171 -12.15 26.92 16.53
CA ASN A 171 -13.22 26.24 17.27
C ASN A 171 -12.70 25.10 18.17
N SER A 172 -11.48 24.62 17.91
CA SER A 172 -10.87 23.50 18.62
C SER A 172 -10.16 23.85 19.94
N GLY A 173 -9.99 25.13 20.27
CA GLY A 173 -9.26 25.58 21.47
C GLY A 173 -9.88 25.13 22.81
N ALA A 174 -11.15 24.74 22.81
CA ALA A 174 -11.85 24.19 23.97
C ALA A 174 -11.75 22.64 24.06
N ASP A 175 -11.36 21.98 22.97
CA ASP A 175 -11.23 20.52 22.92
C ASP A 175 -9.79 20.11 23.22
N LYS A 176 -9.62 19.50 24.40
CA LYS A 176 -8.33 19.00 24.89
C LYS A 176 -7.66 18.05 23.90
N SER A 177 -8.42 17.29 23.12
CA SER A 177 -7.86 16.38 22.13
C SER A 177 -7.16 17.15 21.01
N TYR A 178 -7.80 18.16 20.42
CA TYR A 178 -7.20 18.98 19.37
C TYR A 178 -5.96 19.74 19.83
N VAL A 179 -5.97 20.27 21.05
CA VAL A 179 -4.79 20.92 21.65
C VAL A 179 -3.60 19.94 21.71
N GLN A 180 -3.84 18.69 22.11
CA GLN A 180 -2.80 17.65 22.12
C GLN A 180 -2.32 17.30 20.70
N ILE A 181 -3.19 17.34 19.70
CA ILE A 181 -2.83 17.15 18.28
C ILE A 181 -1.83 18.21 17.84
N PHE A 182 -2.15 19.48 18.06
CA PHE A 182 -1.28 20.58 17.69
C PHE A 182 0.04 20.57 18.45
N GLU A 183 0.04 20.23 19.74
CA GLU A 183 1.27 20.13 20.53
C GLU A 183 2.22 19.07 19.96
N ARG A 184 1.72 17.88 19.62
CA ARG A 184 2.57 16.83 19.03
C ARG A 184 3.02 17.17 17.62
N LEU A 185 2.17 17.76 16.79
CA LEU A 185 2.55 18.27 15.46
C LEU A 185 3.67 19.29 15.55
N LEU A 186 3.55 20.28 16.44
CA LEU A 186 4.59 21.27 16.70
C LEU A 186 5.89 20.61 17.16
N ASN A 187 5.82 19.62 18.05
CA ASN A 187 6.99 18.85 18.46
C ASN A 187 7.64 18.10 17.28
N HIS A 188 6.86 17.49 16.39
CA HIS A 188 7.37 16.88 15.17
C HIS A 188 8.07 17.90 14.27
N TRP A 189 7.44 19.06 14.03
CA TRP A 189 8.03 20.12 13.22
C TRP A 189 9.31 20.70 13.82
N ILE A 190 9.34 20.94 15.14
CA ILE A 190 10.55 21.38 15.85
C ILE A 190 11.68 20.37 15.66
N ASN A 191 11.41 19.08 15.83
CA ASN A 191 12.40 18.03 15.64
C ASN A 191 12.92 17.97 14.20
N ASP A 192 12.05 18.14 13.21
CA ASP A 192 12.44 18.15 11.79
C ASP A 192 13.27 19.37 11.43
N ILE A 193 12.87 20.55 11.89
CA ILE A 193 13.64 21.79 11.75
C ILE A 193 15.03 21.62 12.39
N GLN A 194 15.11 21.09 13.61
CA GLN A 194 16.39 20.85 14.28
C GLN A 194 17.28 19.86 13.50
N LYS A 195 16.71 18.79 12.93
CA LYS A 195 17.46 17.84 12.09
C LYS A 195 17.99 18.51 10.81
N ILE A 196 17.19 19.34 10.15
CA ILE A 196 17.61 20.13 8.98
C ILE A 196 18.82 20.99 9.35
N PHE A 197 18.74 21.75 10.44
CA PHE A 197 19.82 22.64 10.87
C PHE A 197 21.08 21.88 11.34
N LYS A 198 20.94 20.70 11.96
CA LYS A 198 22.09 19.84 12.28
C LYS A 198 22.83 19.38 11.03
N ASN A 199 22.10 18.99 9.97
CA ASN A 199 22.69 18.55 8.72
C ASN A 199 23.43 19.68 7.97
N VAL A 200 23.05 20.95 8.19
CA VAL A 200 23.73 22.12 7.61
C VAL A 200 25.09 22.37 8.27
N LYS A 201 25.24 22.12 9.57
CA LYS A 201 26.51 22.30 10.30
C LYS A 201 27.64 21.36 9.90
N TYR A 202 27.35 20.26 9.19
CA TYR A 202 28.37 19.32 8.69
C TYR A 202 28.80 19.62 7.24
N LEU A 203 28.30 20.70 6.63
CA LEU A 203 28.61 21.12 5.26
C LEU A 203 29.40 22.44 5.19
N THR A 204 29.83 22.97 6.33
CA THR A 204 30.77 24.10 6.51
C THR A 204 31.98 23.64 7.27
#